data_AF-A0A812MUU8-F1
#
_entry.id   AF-A0A812MUU8-F1
#
_cell.length_a   1.000
_cell.length_b   1.000
_cell.length_c   1.000
_cell.angle_alpha   90.00
_cell.angle_beta   90.00
_cell.angle_gamma   90.00
#
_symmetry.space_group_name_H-M   'P 1'
#
loop_
_entity.id
_entity.type
_entity.pdbx_description
1 polymer ?
#
loop_
_entity_poly.entity_id
_entity_poly.type
_entity_poly.pdbx_seq_one_letter_code
_entity_poly.pdbx_strand_id
1 'polypeptide(L)'
;AMSKLALGVRRSAHRAGALLAVLGLIVALHAAGAAFSSTRQPPQEPKDATHRRQLLTGVGLSTALTATPALADTYEDSNQGYEFQFPTGPQKSSLKGYDVFYRDILEPLEYIGLKVVKTERNSLDDVGTPQE
;
A
#
# COMPACT_ATOMS: atom_id res chain seq x y z
N ALA A 1 -3.78 -5.39 -71.44
CA ALA A 1 -4.73 -6.49 -71.18
C ALA A 1 -5.02 -6.53 -69.69
N MET A 2 -6.28 -6.29 -69.32
CA MET A 2 -6.80 -6.28 -67.95
C MET A 2 -7.05 -7.71 -67.47
N SER A 3 -6.77 -8.00 -66.19
CA SER A 3 -7.44 -9.01 -65.33
C SER A 3 -6.70 -9.05 -63.99
N LYS A 4 -7.30 -9.18 -62.79
CA LYS A 4 -8.69 -9.22 -62.31
C LYS A 4 -8.62 -9.01 -60.80
N LEU A 5 -9.64 -8.35 -60.25
CA LEU A 5 -9.95 -8.28 -58.82
C LEU A 5 -10.18 -9.67 -58.22
N ALA A 6 -9.77 -9.88 -56.98
CA ALA A 6 -10.36 -10.89 -56.09
C ALA A 6 -10.49 -10.32 -54.67
N LEU A 7 -11.75 -9.97 -54.37
CA LEU A 7 -12.31 -9.55 -53.10
C LEU A 7 -12.37 -10.76 -52.15
N GLY A 8 -11.78 -10.65 -50.95
CA GLY A 8 -11.82 -11.68 -49.91
C GLY A 8 -12.36 -11.14 -48.59
N VAL A 9 -13.67 -10.93 -48.53
CA VAL A 9 -14.41 -10.65 -47.28
C VAL A 9 -14.71 -11.98 -46.59
N ARG A 10 -14.23 -12.17 -45.35
CA ARG A 10 -14.91 -13.04 -44.37
C ARG A 10 -14.85 -12.43 -42.96
N ARG A 11 -16.03 -12.00 -42.50
CA ARG A 11 -16.38 -11.68 -41.11
C ARG A 11 -16.60 -12.98 -40.32
N SER A 12 -16.19 -13.00 -39.06
CA SER A 12 -16.77 -13.80 -37.94
C SER A 12 -15.99 -13.40 -36.68
N ALA A 13 -16.49 -12.65 -35.69
CA ALA A 13 -17.72 -12.72 -34.89
C ALA A 13 -17.78 -13.89 -33.90
N HIS A 14 -16.95 -13.83 -32.85
CA HIS A 14 -17.23 -14.42 -31.53
C HIS A 14 -17.02 -13.29 -30.51
N ARG A 15 -18.03 -12.51 -30.11
CA ARG A 15 -19.05 -12.80 -29.07
C ARG A 15 -18.41 -13.48 -27.85
N ALA A 16 -18.04 -12.68 -26.84
CA ALA A 16 -18.91 -12.26 -25.73
C ALA A 16 -19.18 -13.42 -24.76
N GLY A 17 -18.44 -13.45 -23.67
CA GLY A 17 -18.58 -14.50 -22.64
C GLY A 17 -17.55 -14.41 -21.54
N ALA A 18 -17.46 -13.28 -20.83
CA ALA A 18 -16.75 -13.20 -19.55
C ALA A 18 -17.25 -12.04 -18.67
N LEU A 19 -18.55 -11.72 -18.78
CA LEU A 19 -19.22 -10.65 -18.05
C LEU A 19 -20.35 -11.26 -17.22
N LEU A 20 -20.01 -12.21 -16.34
CA LEU A 20 -20.93 -12.89 -15.41
C LEU A 20 -20.15 -13.52 -14.22
N ALA A 21 -19.25 -12.74 -13.62
CA ALA A 21 -18.57 -13.11 -12.37
C ALA A 21 -18.54 -11.93 -11.36
N VAL A 22 -19.56 -11.07 -11.41
CA VAL A 22 -19.68 -9.86 -10.56
C VAL A 22 -20.91 -9.93 -9.63
N LEU A 23 -21.63 -11.05 -9.54
CA LEU A 23 -22.89 -11.12 -8.80
C LEU A 23 -23.02 -12.35 -7.88
N GLY A 24 -21.95 -12.72 -7.19
CA GLY A 24 -21.90 -13.94 -6.35
C GLY A 24 -21.23 -13.81 -4.99
N LEU A 25 -21.00 -12.58 -4.49
CA LEU A 25 -20.34 -12.36 -3.19
C LEU A 25 -21.02 -11.26 -2.35
N ILE A 26 -22.35 -11.21 -2.35
CA ILE A 26 -23.15 -10.30 -1.51
C ILE A 26 -24.34 -11.04 -0.88
N VAL A 27 -24.15 -12.23 -0.28
CA VAL A 27 -25.22 -12.91 0.51
C VAL A 27 -24.68 -13.83 1.64
N ALA A 28 -23.58 -13.47 2.32
CA ALA A 28 -23.06 -14.32 3.42
C ALA A 28 -22.61 -13.57 4.67
N LEU A 29 -23.32 -12.49 5.03
CA LEU A 29 -23.11 -11.84 6.34
C LEU A 29 -24.42 -11.25 6.88
N HIS A 30 -25.41 -12.11 7.12
CA HIS A 30 -26.65 -11.79 7.83
C HIS A 30 -27.12 -13.01 8.62
N ALA A 31 -26.49 -13.28 9.78
CA ALA A 31 -27.10 -14.08 10.86
C ALA A 31 -26.13 -14.16 12.05
N ALA A 32 -26.20 -13.20 12.96
CA ALA A 32 -25.87 -13.42 14.37
C ALA A 32 -26.53 -12.32 15.21
N GLY A 33 -27.85 -12.42 15.33
CA GLY A 33 -28.57 -11.75 16.40
C GLY A 33 -28.29 -12.46 17.71
N ALA A 34 -28.05 -11.70 18.77
CA ALA A 34 -28.52 -12.01 20.12
C ALA A 34 -28.39 -10.74 20.96
N ALA A 35 -29.55 -10.12 21.19
CA ALA A 35 -29.74 -9.07 22.18
C ALA A 35 -29.33 -9.60 23.57
N PHE A 36 -28.55 -8.84 24.31
CA PHE A 36 -28.42 -9.03 25.75
C PHE A 36 -29.04 -7.83 26.47
N SER A 37 -30.21 -8.10 27.04
CA SER A 37 -30.93 -7.23 27.96
C SER A 37 -30.06 -6.91 29.17
N SER A 38 -29.89 -5.61 29.45
CA SER A 38 -29.23 -5.11 30.66
C SER A 38 -30.18 -5.28 31.85
N THR A 39 -30.07 -6.39 32.58
CA THR A 39 -30.68 -6.53 33.90
C THR A 39 -29.74 -5.92 34.94
N ARG A 40 -30.12 -4.75 35.45
CA ARG A 40 -29.52 -4.09 36.62
C ARG A 40 -29.69 -5.00 37.85
N GLN A 41 -28.59 -5.49 38.41
CA GLN A 41 -28.58 -6.27 39.65
C GLN A 41 -28.21 -5.37 40.85
N PRO A 42 -28.98 -5.37 41.96
CA PRO A 42 -28.64 -4.55 43.12
C PRO A 42 -27.46 -5.15 43.93
N PRO A 43 -26.77 -4.33 44.75
CA PRO A 43 -25.52 -4.72 45.41
C PRO A 43 -25.78 -5.68 46.59
N GLN A 44 -25.03 -6.79 46.64
CA GLN A 44 -24.92 -7.66 47.81
C GLN A 44 -23.45 -7.68 48.26
N GLU A 45 -23.26 -7.57 49.58
CA GLU A 45 -22.01 -7.38 50.32
C GLU A 45 -20.94 -8.48 50.18
N PRO A 46 -19.67 -8.19 50.53
CA PRO A 46 -18.53 -9.02 50.18
C PRO A 46 -18.29 -10.13 51.21
N LYS A 47 -18.29 -11.38 50.75
CA LYS A 47 -17.64 -12.50 51.44
C LYS A 47 -16.60 -13.14 50.51
N ASP A 48 -15.44 -13.39 51.11
CA ASP A 48 -14.35 -14.23 50.61
C ASP A 48 -13.45 -13.65 49.50
N ALA A 49 -12.48 -12.84 49.96
CA ALA A 49 -11.33 -12.37 49.19
C ALA A 49 -10.28 -13.48 48.89
N THR A 50 -10.57 -14.75 49.15
CA THR A 50 -9.56 -15.83 49.15
C THR A 50 -9.66 -16.78 47.95
N HIS A 51 -10.74 -16.74 47.15
CA HIS A 51 -10.90 -17.59 45.96
C HIS A 51 -10.54 -16.92 44.62
N ARG A 52 -10.13 -15.64 44.64
CA ARG A 52 -10.00 -14.80 43.43
C ARG A 52 -8.65 -14.89 42.69
N ARG A 53 -7.75 -15.79 43.10
CA ARG A 53 -6.36 -15.83 42.61
C ARG A 53 -6.00 -16.99 41.67
N GLN A 54 -6.97 -17.81 41.26
CA GLN A 54 -6.66 -19.05 40.52
C GLN A 54 -7.24 -19.15 39.10
N LEU A 55 -7.88 -18.11 38.57
CA LEU A 55 -8.46 -18.15 37.23
C LEU A 55 -7.96 -16.98 36.39
N LEU A 56 -6.68 -17.00 35.99
CA LEU A 56 -6.25 -16.49 34.68
C LEU A 56 -4.75 -16.78 34.42
N THR A 57 -4.33 -18.03 34.61
CA THR A 57 -3.19 -18.59 33.86
C THR A 57 -3.64 -18.82 32.40
N GLY A 58 -3.94 -17.72 31.71
CA GLY A 58 -4.40 -17.71 30.32
C GLY A 58 -3.19 -17.77 29.39
N VAL A 59 -3.18 -18.78 28.54
CA VAL A 59 -2.18 -19.09 27.51
C VAL A 59 -1.76 -17.81 26.75
N GLY A 60 -0.49 -17.41 26.93
CA GLY A 60 0.13 -16.35 26.14
C GLY A 60 0.41 -16.84 24.73
N LEU A 61 -0.57 -16.71 23.83
CA LEU A 61 -0.35 -16.86 22.39
C LEU A 61 0.24 -15.55 21.85
N SER A 62 1.57 -15.46 21.91
CA SER A 62 2.33 -14.40 21.26
C SER A 62 2.28 -14.61 19.74
N THR A 63 1.24 -14.11 19.07
CA THR A 63 1.26 -14.03 17.60
C THR A 63 2.25 -12.93 17.21
N ALA A 64 3.49 -13.31 16.90
CA ALA A 64 4.44 -12.41 16.26
C ALA A 64 3.88 -12.06 14.86
N LEU A 65 3.26 -10.88 14.73
CA LEU A 65 2.90 -10.35 13.42
C LEU A 65 4.20 -10.08 12.65
N THR A 66 4.42 -10.81 11.57
CA THR A 66 5.47 -10.47 10.60
C THR A 66 5.02 -9.21 9.87
N ALA A 67 5.82 -8.14 9.95
CA ALA A 67 5.53 -6.90 9.24
C ALA A 67 5.47 -7.16 7.73
N THR A 68 4.38 -6.77 7.09
CA THR A 68 4.29 -6.76 5.63
C THR A 68 5.16 -5.63 5.08
N PRO A 69 5.90 -5.85 3.98
CA PRO A 69 6.72 -4.81 3.39
C PRO A 69 5.85 -3.62 3.00
N ALA A 70 6.36 -2.41 3.26
CA ALA A 70 5.70 -1.17 2.83
C ALA A 70 5.69 -1.08 1.31
N LEU A 71 4.63 -0.48 0.74
CA LEU A 71 4.57 -0.22 -0.69
C LEU A 71 5.55 0.89 -1.06
N ALA A 72 6.34 0.62 -2.10
CA ALA A 72 7.31 1.56 -2.64
C ALA A 72 7.22 1.59 -4.17
N ASP A 73 7.24 2.79 -4.73
CA ASP A 73 7.34 3.05 -6.15
C ASP A 73 8.83 3.23 -6.52
N THR A 74 9.18 2.97 -7.78
CA THR A 74 10.55 3.12 -8.28
C THR A 74 10.61 4.21 -9.33
N TYR A 75 11.60 5.10 -9.20
CA TYR A 75 11.99 6.05 -10.23
C TYR A 75 13.31 5.61 -10.83
N GLU A 76 13.38 5.53 -12.15
CA GLU A 76 14.59 5.19 -12.91
C GLU A 76 14.84 6.27 -13.97
N ASP A 77 16.09 6.75 -14.04
CA ASP A 77 16.60 7.57 -15.15
C ASP A 77 17.78 6.86 -15.80
N SER A 78 17.50 6.09 -16.86
CA SER A 78 18.52 5.33 -17.58
C SER A 78 19.51 6.22 -18.35
N ASN A 79 19.21 7.51 -18.59
CA ASN A 79 20.16 8.41 -19.25
C ASN A 79 21.26 8.88 -18.29
N GLN A 80 20.89 9.09 -17.03
CA GLN A 80 21.79 9.56 -15.99
C GLN A 80 22.31 8.42 -15.11
N GLY A 81 21.75 7.21 -15.25
CA GLY A 81 22.23 5.98 -14.62
C GLY A 81 21.92 5.88 -13.13
N TYR A 82 20.82 6.49 -12.67
CA TYR A 82 20.39 6.37 -11.28
C TYR A 82 18.94 5.90 -11.17
N GLU A 83 18.66 5.19 -10.08
CA GLU A 83 17.33 4.81 -9.67
C GLU A 83 17.18 5.00 -8.16
N PHE A 84 15.95 5.21 -7.70
CA PHE A 84 15.63 5.22 -6.29
C PHE A 84 14.20 4.74 -6.05
N GLN A 85 14.00 4.14 -4.89
CA GLN A 85 12.67 3.78 -4.40
C GLN A 85 12.16 4.85 -3.44
N PHE A 86 10.86 5.09 -3.47
CA PHE A 86 10.19 6.04 -2.60
C PHE A 86 8.82 5.50 -2.19
N PRO A 87 8.24 5.96 -1.06
CA PRO A 87 6.92 5.52 -0.64
C PRO A 87 5.87 5.78 -1.73
N THR A 88 4.87 4.91 -1.85
CA THR A 88 3.73 5.18 -2.74
C THR A 88 2.89 6.33 -2.15
N GLY A 89 2.47 7.29 -2.99
CA GLY A 89 1.59 8.40 -2.58
C GLY A 89 2.06 9.78 -3.04
N PRO A 90 3.31 10.21 -2.70
CA PRO A 90 3.86 11.47 -3.14
C PRO A 90 3.76 11.67 -4.65
N GLN A 91 3.31 12.85 -5.05
CA GLN A 91 3.07 13.17 -6.46
C GLN A 91 4.18 14.04 -7.02
N LYS A 92 4.46 13.81 -8.31
CA LYS A 92 5.46 14.60 -9.04
C LYS A 92 5.04 16.07 -9.08
N SER A 93 5.94 16.95 -8.69
CA SER A 93 5.79 18.39 -8.72
C SER A 93 7.08 19.02 -9.26
N SER A 94 7.11 20.33 -9.41
CA SER A 94 8.29 21.08 -9.82
C SER A 94 8.70 22.06 -8.72
N LEU A 95 9.97 22.05 -8.34
CA LEU A 95 10.56 23.05 -7.46
C LEU A 95 11.90 23.49 -8.05
N LYS A 96 12.15 24.81 -8.07
CA LYS A 96 13.39 25.36 -8.64
C LYS A 96 14.60 24.81 -7.87
N GLY A 97 15.57 24.28 -8.61
CA GLY A 97 16.82 23.77 -8.06
C GLY A 97 16.87 22.25 -7.84
N TYR A 98 15.78 21.54 -8.12
CA TYR A 98 15.71 20.08 -8.15
C TYR A 98 15.41 19.59 -9.57
N ASP A 99 16.03 18.49 -9.96
CA ASP A 99 15.77 17.83 -11.25
C ASP A 99 14.54 16.93 -11.17
N VAL A 100 14.34 16.30 -10.01
CA VAL A 100 13.17 15.49 -9.69
C VAL A 100 12.64 15.91 -8.32
N PHE A 101 11.33 16.15 -8.25
CA PHE A 101 10.69 16.59 -7.02
C PHE A 101 9.33 15.93 -6.85
N TYR A 102 9.14 15.23 -5.74
CA TYR A 102 7.89 14.60 -5.32
C TYR A 102 7.46 15.20 -3.99
N ARG A 103 6.15 15.40 -3.79
CA ARG A 103 5.59 15.85 -2.51
C ARG A 103 4.23 15.23 -2.25
N ASP A 104 3.89 15.07 -0.98
CA ASP A 104 2.53 14.70 -0.61
C ASP A 104 1.55 15.88 -0.86
N ILE A 105 0.30 15.57 -1.22
CA ILE A 105 -0.77 16.56 -1.40
C ILE A 105 -1.39 16.95 -0.05
N LEU A 106 -1.56 15.97 0.85
CA LEU A 106 -2.18 16.14 2.17
C LEU A 106 -1.16 16.67 3.18
N GLU A 107 0.09 16.25 3.06
CA GLU A 107 1.19 16.65 3.96
C GLU A 107 2.34 17.31 3.18
N PRO A 108 2.17 18.54 2.67
CA PRO A 108 3.11 19.15 1.71
C PRO A 108 4.53 19.38 2.21
N LEU A 109 4.76 19.22 3.53
CA LEU A 109 6.08 19.31 4.15
C LEU A 109 6.90 18.02 3.98
N GLU A 110 6.24 16.92 3.60
CA GLU A 110 6.91 15.67 3.24
C GLU A 110 7.19 15.65 1.73
N TYR A 111 8.48 15.72 1.39
CA TYR A 111 8.93 15.75 0.01
C TYR A 111 10.23 15.01 -0.20
N ILE A 112 10.45 14.60 -1.45
CA ILE A 112 11.67 13.96 -1.92
C ILE A 112 12.17 14.78 -3.09
N GLY A 113 13.41 15.28 -2.97
CA GLY A 113 14.05 16.09 -3.99
C GLY A 113 15.39 15.51 -4.37
N LEU A 114 15.61 15.31 -5.68
CA LEU A 114 16.89 14.90 -6.23
C LEU A 114 17.48 16.05 -7.05
N LYS A 115 18.77 16.29 -6.83
CA LYS A 115 19.56 17.31 -7.53
C LYS A 115 20.87 16.71 -8.01
N VAL A 116 21.09 16.76 -9.32
CA VAL A 116 22.31 16.31 -9.98
C VAL A 116 23.18 17.54 -10.25
N VAL A 117 24.35 17.58 -9.62
CA VAL A 117 25.31 18.67 -9.79
C VAL A 117 26.57 18.14 -10.44
N LYS A 118 27.06 18.82 -11.48
CA LYS A 118 28.34 18.49 -12.10
C LYS A 118 29.48 18.81 -11.12
N THR A 119 30.42 17.90 -10.99
CA THR A 119 31.58 18.01 -10.12
C THR A 119 32.85 17.61 -10.87
N GLU A 120 33.98 18.19 -10.49
CA GLU A 120 35.32 17.80 -10.97
C GLU A 120 35.95 16.71 -10.08
N ARG A 121 35.31 16.40 -8.95
CA ARG A 121 35.76 15.37 -8.00
C ARG A 121 35.53 13.98 -8.58
N ASN A 122 36.44 13.06 -8.26
CA ASN A 122 36.35 11.67 -8.71
C ASN A 122 35.75 10.75 -7.64
N SER A 123 35.86 11.11 -6.35
CA SER A 123 35.25 10.38 -5.23
C SER A 123 34.41 11.29 -4.34
N LEU A 124 33.47 10.68 -3.59
CA LEU A 124 32.78 11.35 -2.49
C LEU A 124 33.73 11.65 -1.32
N ASP A 125 34.81 10.88 -1.17
CA ASP A 125 35.82 11.12 -0.12
C ASP A 125 36.54 12.47 -0.31
N ASP A 126 36.56 13.00 -1.54
CA ASP A 126 37.12 14.31 -1.88
C ASP A 126 36.25 15.48 -1.36
N VAL A 127 35.02 15.19 -0.92
CA VAL A 127 34.09 16.18 -0.35
C VAL A 127 34.43 16.43 1.13
N GLY A 128 34.81 15.38 1.86
CA GLY A 128 35.01 15.40 3.31
C GLY A 128 34.26 14.25 4.00
N THR A 129 34.20 14.32 5.33
CA THR A 129 33.37 13.41 6.13
C THR A 129 31.88 13.74 5.98
N PRO A 130 30.95 12.80 6.31
CA PRO A 130 29.52 13.07 6.21
C PRO A 130 29.00 14.26 7.07
N GLN A 131 29.78 14.68 8.07
CA GLN A 131 29.45 15.83 8.92
C GLN A 131 29.96 17.17 8.38
N GLU A 132 30.99 17.15 7.52
CA GLU A 132 31.61 18.34 6.91
C GLU A 132 30.84 18.80 5.66
#